data_AF-A0AA43LGM6-F1
#
_entry.id   AF-A0AA43LGM6-F1
#
_cell.length_a   1.000
_cell.length_b   1.000
_cell.length_c   1.000
_cell.angle_alpha   90.00
_cell.angle_beta   90.00
_cell.angle_gamma   90.00
#
_symmetry.space_group_name_H-M   'P 1'
#
loop_
_entity.id
_entity.type
_entity.pdbx_description
1 polymer ?
#
loop_
_entity_poly.entity_id
_entity_poly.type
_entity_poly.pdbx_seq_one_letter_code
_entity_poly.pdbx_strand_id
1 'polypeptide(L)'
;MKKFAEFGIKVEENGRYFDVPKLQMHQVLNCEIEILEFITDVKTKNGMRYLLKIRLNGKDGKLFTDAKPIKEALNQIPENEFPFIATIRQRRYDSGNTGTYYLE
;
A
#
# COMPACT_ATOMS: atom_id res chain seq x y z
N MET A 1 37.69 11.20 3.17
CA MET A 1 36.55 10.57 2.46
C MET A 1 35.73 11.66 1.82
N LYS A 2 35.29 11.49 0.57
CA LYS A 2 34.38 12.45 -0.08
C LYS A 2 32.94 12.23 0.39
N LYS A 3 32.17 13.30 0.56
CA LYS A 3 30.73 13.25 0.86
C LYS A 3 29.96 12.94 -0.42
N PHE A 4 28.83 12.22 -0.33
CA PHE A 4 27.99 11.88 -1.48
C PHE A 4 27.54 13.11 -2.29
N ALA A 5 27.28 14.24 -1.63
CA ALA A 5 26.94 15.51 -2.26
C ALA A 5 28.03 16.04 -3.22
N GLU A 6 29.30 15.67 -3.00
CA GLU A 6 30.44 16.11 -3.81
C GLU A 6 30.55 15.37 -5.15
N PHE A 7 29.71 14.35 -5.39
CA PHE A 7 29.69 13.59 -6.63
C PHE A 7 28.78 14.22 -7.71
N GLY A 8 27.99 15.24 -7.37
CA GLY A 8 27.11 15.91 -8.34
C GLY A 8 26.01 15.02 -8.92
N ILE A 9 25.77 13.85 -8.33
CA ILE A 9 24.72 12.91 -8.76
C ILE A 9 23.38 13.45 -8.27
N LYS A 10 22.51 13.82 -9.21
CA LYS A 10 21.10 14.10 -8.95
C LYS A 10 20.33 12.80 -9.13
N VAL A 11 19.70 12.32 -8.06
CA VAL A 11 18.78 11.19 -8.14
C VAL A 11 17.50 11.72 -8.76
N GLU A 12 17.07 11.18 -9.89
CA GLU A 12 15.77 11.54 -10.47
C GLU A 12 14.64 11.16 -9.52
N GLU A 13 13.79 12.12 -9.16
CA GLU A 13 12.60 11.92 -8.33
C GLU A 13 11.43 11.26 -9.09
N ASN A 14 11.66 10.76 -10.31
CA ASN A 14 10.64 10.19 -11.20
C ASN A 14 10.03 8.87 -10.70
N GLY A 15 10.39 8.41 -9.50
CA GLY A 15 9.77 7.26 -8.86
C GLY A 15 8.39 7.63 -8.32
N ARG A 16 7.35 6.92 -8.75
CA ARG A 16 6.05 6.93 -8.05
C ARG A 16 6.24 6.22 -6.70
N TYR A 17 6.51 6.97 -5.64
CA TYR A 17 6.58 6.47 -4.27
C TYR A 17 5.88 7.44 -3.31
N PHE A 18 5.38 6.89 -2.20
CA PHE A 18 4.89 7.70 -1.09
C PHE A 18 6.00 7.91 -0.07
N ASP A 19 6.36 9.17 0.18
CA ASP A 19 7.32 9.55 1.23
C ASP A 19 6.68 9.57 2.61
N VAL A 20 6.17 8.41 3.03
CA VAL A 20 5.50 8.18 4.32
C VAL A 20 5.96 6.86 4.93
N PRO A 21 5.83 6.68 6.25
CA PRO A 21 6.23 5.45 6.93
C PRO A 21 5.54 4.21 6.36
N LYS A 22 6.27 3.09 6.25
CA LYS A 22 5.70 1.81 5.85
C LYS A 22 4.96 1.17 7.03
N LEU A 23 3.70 0.84 6.81
CA LEU A 23 2.87 0.05 7.72
C LEU A 23 2.89 -1.43 7.32
N GLN A 24 2.66 -2.29 8.30
CA GLN A 24 2.51 -3.74 8.14
C GLN A 24 1.03 -4.12 8.17
N MET A 25 0.67 -5.22 7.48
CA MET A 25 -0.73 -5.66 7.40
C MET A 25 -1.39 -5.86 8.77
N HIS A 26 -0.68 -6.39 9.76
CA HIS A 26 -1.22 -6.58 11.12
C HIS A 26 -1.53 -5.27 11.86
N GLN A 27 -0.94 -4.14 11.46
CA GLN A 27 -1.18 -2.84 12.09
C GLN A 27 -2.48 -2.18 11.61
N VAL A 28 -2.99 -2.60 10.46
CA VAL A 28 -4.18 -2.02 9.80
C VAL A 28 -5.35 -2.99 9.78
N LEU A 29 -5.12 -4.25 10.16
CA LEU A 29 -6.13 -5.30 10.11
C LEU A 29 -7.23 -5.03 11.16
N ASN A 30 -8.49 -5.10 10.73
CA ASN A 30 -9.65 -4.78 11.56
C ASN A 30 -9.67 -3.34 12.11
N CYS A 31 -8.94 -2.43 11.47
CA CYS A 31 -9.00 -1.01 11.76
C CYS A 31 -9.66 -0.28 10.60
N GLU A 32 -10.47 0.73 10.92
CA GLU A 32 -10.94 1.69 9.94
C GLU A 32 -9.75 2.54 9.47
N ILE A 33 -9.57 2.62 8.15
CA ILE A 33 -8.53 3.40 7.50
C ILE A 33 -9.14 4.25 6.39
N GLU A 34 -8.53 5.39 6.13
CA GLU A 34 -8.83 6.19 4.95
C GLU A 34 -7.83 5.81 3.85
N ILE A 35 -8.30 5.32 2.70
CA ILE A 35 -7.46 5.03 1.53
C ILE A 35 -7.40 6.29 0.68
N LEU A 36 -6.20 6.86 0.54
CA LEU A 36 -5.98 8.16 -0.09
C LEU A 36 -5.70 8.05 -1.59
N GLU A 37 -4.83 7.13 -1.96
CA GLU A 37 -4.39 6.89 -3.34
C GLU A 37 -3.62 5.57 -3.40
N PHE A 38 -3.39 5.03 -4.60
CA PHE A 38 -2.59 3.83 -4.78
C PHE A 38 -1.74 3.89 -6.04
N ILE A 39 -0.64 3.13 -6.03
CA ILE A 39 0.26 2.94 -7.16
C ILE A 39 0.27 1.46 -7.51
N THR A 40 0.02 1.15 -8.78
CA THR A 40 0.10 -0.22 -9.30
C THR A 40 1.55 -0.60 -9.64
N ASP A 41 1.77 -1.89 -9.88
CA ASP A 41 2.98 -2.38 -10.55
C ASP A 41 4.31 -2.03 -9.86
N VAL A 42 4.29 -1.88 -8.53
CA VAL A 42 5.50 -1.63 -7.75
C VAL A 42 6.31 -2.93 -7.68
N LYS A 43 7.43 -2.94 -8.41
CA LYS A 43 8.36 -4.07 -8.46
C LYS A 43 9.08 -4.22 -7.13
N THR A 44 8.85 -5.35 -6.46
CA THR A 44 9.57 -5.73 -5.23
C THR A 44 10.37 -7.01 -5.45
N LYS A 45 11.26 -7.35 -4.53
CA LYS A 45 12.00 -8.64 -4.56
C LYS A 45 11.06 -9.85 -4.63
N ASN A 46 9.84 -9.72 -4.11
CA ASN A 46 8.85 -10.78 -4.00
C ASN A 46 7.73 -10.66 -5.06
N GLY A 47 7.99 -9.95 -6.16
CA GLY A 47 7.04 -9.76 -7.27
C GLY A 47 6.35 -8.39 -7.28
N MET A 48 5.35 -8.26 -8.15
CA MET A 48 4.60 -7.03 -8.39
C MET A 48 3.51 -6.82 -7.34
N ARG A 49 3.57 -5.67 -6.65
CA ARG A 49 2.66 -5.33 -5.55
C ARG A 49 2.00 -3.99 -5.80
N TYR A 50 0.85 -3.79 -5.18
CA TYR A 50 0.24 -2.47 -5.12
C TYR A 50 0.77 -1.77 -3.87
N LEU A 51 0.99 -0.47 -3.97
CA LEU A 51 1.37 0.40 -2.87
C LEU A 51 0.20 1.33 -2.60
N LEU A 52 -0.42 1.20 -1.44
CA LEU A 52 -1.51 2.08 -1.00
C LEU A 52 -0.93 3.17 -0.10
N LYS A 53 -1.40 4.41 -0.26
CA LYS A 53 -1.27 5.46 0.74
C LYS A 53 -2.56 5.47 1.56
N ILE A 54 -2.41 5.36 2.87
CA ILE A 54 -3.54 5.28 3.79
C ILE A 54 -3.33 6.24 4.94
N ARG A 55 -4.40 6.61 5.62
CA ARG A 55 -4.36 7.30 6.90
C ARG A 55 -4.98 6.40 7.97
N LEU A 56 -4.21 6.17 9.04
CA LEU A 56 -4.63 5.41 10.22
C LEU A 56 -4.46 6.31 11.44
N ASN A 57 -5.53 6.53 12.20
CA ASN A 57 -5.52 7.38 13.40
C ASN A 57 -4.92 8.77 13.15
N GLY A 58 -5.29 9.41 12.04
CA GLY A 58 -4.82 10.74 11.65
C GLY A 58 -3.37 10.80 11.14
N LYS A 59 -2.69 9.65 10.98
CA LYS A 59 -1.31 9.59 10.49
C LYS A 59 -1.23 8.88 9.14
N ASP A 60 -0.58 9.53 8.18
CA ASP A 60 -0.34 8.96 6.86
C ASP A 60 0.70 7.84 6.93
N GLY A 61 0.48 6.78 6.16
CA GLY A 61 1.37 5.65 6.02
C GLY A 61 1.16 4.95 4.69
N LYS A 62 2.07 4.03 4.35
CA LYS A 62 1.99 3.25 3.12
C LYS A 62 1.95 1.76 3.38
N LEU A 63 1.10 1.05 2.65
CA LEU A 63 0.90 -0.39 2.78
C LEU A 63 1.18 -1.07 1.44
N PHE A 64 2.04 -2.09 1.46
CA PHE A 64 2.23 -2.96 0.29
C PHE A 64 1.27 -4.13 0.38
N THR A 65 0.58 -4.43 -0.71
CA THR A 65 -0.32 -5.59 -0.81
C THR A 65 -0.16 -6.33 -2.13
N ASP A 66 -0.16 -7.66 -2.04
CA ASP A 66 -0.33 -8.56 -3.19
C ASP A 66 -1.71 -9.24 -3.19
N ALA A 67 -2.58 -8.95 -2.21
CA ALA A 67 -3.89 -9.57 -2.08
C ALA A 67 -4.77 -9.26 -3.29
N LYS A 68 -5.10 -10.31 -4.05
CA LYS A 68 -5.91 -10.22 -5.26
C LYS A 68 -7.26 -9.51 -5.04
N PRO A 69 -8.05 -9.79 -3.97
CA PRO A 69 -9.31 -9.10 -3.75
C PRO A 69 -9.16 -7.59 -3.55
N ILE A 70 -8.11 -7.14 -2.84
CA ILE A 70 -7.83 -5.71 -2.67
C ILE A 70 -7.50 -5.06 -4.00
N LYS A 71 -6.66 -5.71 -4.84
CA LYS A 71 -6.29 -5.18 -6.16
C LYS A 71 -7.51 -5.05 -7.08
N GLU A 72 -8.35 -6.07 -7.12
CA GLU A 72 -9.58 -6.07 -7.93
C GLU A 72 -10.57 -5.01 -7.46
N ALA A 73 -10.71 -4.80 -6.14
CA ALA A 73 -11.55 -3.74 -5.60
C ALA A 73 -11.02 -2.35 -6.00
N LEU A 74 -9.73 -2.07 -5.80
CA LEU A 74 -9.14 -0.77 -6.12
C LEU A 74 -9.26 -0.42 -7.62
N ASN A 75 -9.13 -1.39 -8.51
CA ASN A 75 -9.26 -1.18 -9.96
C ASN A 75 -10.69 -0.85 -10.42
N GLN A 76 -11.71 -1.12 -9.59
CA GLN A 76 -13.10 -0.80 -9.88
C GLN A 76 -13.52 0.59 -9.38
N ILE A 77 -12.70 1.22 -8.53
CA ILE A 77 -13.01 2.53 -7.93
C ILE A 77 -12.48 3.63 -8.86
N PRO A 78 -13.32 4.57 -9.32
CA PRO A 78 -12.87 5.72 -10.09
C PRO A 78 -11.89 6.60 -9.30
N GLU A 79 -10.87 7.17 -9.96
CA GLU A 79 -9.85 7.99 -9.29
C GLU A 79 -10.43 9.21 -8.53
N ASN A 80 -11.57 9.74 -8.98
CA ASN A 80 -12.25 10.88 -8.36
C ASN A 80 -13.06 10.53 -7.09
N GLU A 81 -13.18 9.25 -6.75
CA GLU A 81 -13.88 8.77 -5.54
C GLU A 81 -12.92 8.61 -4.35
N PHE A 82 -11.63 8.95 -4.52
CA PHE A 82 -10.67 8.99 -3.41
C PHE A 82 -10.66 10.39 -2.75
N PRO A 83 -10.47 10.47 -1.42
CA PRO A 83 -10.27 9.36 -0.49
C PRO A 83 -11.59 8.70 -0.04
N PHE A 84 -11.52 7.43 0.37
CA PHE A 84 -12.66 6.72 0.96
C PHE A 84 -12.26 5.93 2.21
N ILE A 85 -13.24 5.64 3.07
CA ILE A 85 -13.05 4.84 4.28
C ILE A 85 -13.28 3.37 3.97
N ALA A 86 -12.40 2.50 4.46
CA ALA A 86 -12.56 1.05 4.37
C ALA A 86 -11.92 0.35 5.57
N THR A 87 -12.30 -0.91 5.80
CA THR A 87 -11.64 -1.79 6.76
C THR A 87 -10.95 -2.93 6.02
N ILE A 88 -9.67 -3.17 6.32
CA ILE A 88 -8.99 -4.38 5.81
C ILE A 88 -9.32 -5.55 6.71
N ARG A 89 -9.92 -6.60 6.12
CA ARG A 89 -10.29 -7.85 6.80
C ARG A 89 -9.48 -9.01 6.27
N GLN A 90 -9.31 -10.05 7.10
CA GLN A 90 -8.74 -11.33 6.69
C GLN A 90 -9.86 -12.36 6.50
N ARG A 91 -9.88 -13.03 5.35
CA ARG A 91 -10.69 -14.23 5.11
C ARG A 91 -9.79 -15.44 5.19
N ARG A 92 -10.12 -16.40 6.06
CA ARG A 92 -9.46 -17.71 6.10
C ARG A 92 -10.24 -18.68 5.22
N TYR A 93 -9.54 -19.59 4.55
CA TYR A 93 -10.17 -20.70 3.84
C TYR A 93 -10.25 -21.91 4.77
N ASP A 94 -11.32 -22.69 4.67
CA ASP A 94 -11.64 -23.79 5.61
C ASP A 94 -10.61 -24.94 5.61
N SER A 95 -9.68 -24.96 4.65
CA SER A 95 -8.61 -25.96 4.54
C SER A 95 -7.22 -25.32 4.58
N GLY A 96 -6.64 -25.19 5.78
CA GLY A 96 -5.22 -24.87 6.00
C GLY A 96 -4.91 -23.47 6.56
N ASN A 97 -3.62 -23.13 6.63
CA ASN A 97 -3.12 -21.83 7.12
C ASN A 97 -3.19 -20.72 6.03
N THR A 98 -4.05 -20.93 5.04
CA THR A 98 -4.14 -20.12 3.83
C THR A 98 -5.31 -19.16 3.97
N GLY A 99 -5.03 -17.86 3.85
CA GLY A 99 -6.04 -16.81 3.91
C GLY A 99 -5.70 -15.67 2.97
N THR A 100 -6.66 -14.79 2.72
CA THR A 100 -6.48 -13.59 1.91
C THR A 100 -6.98 -12.36 2.67
N TYR A 101 -6.67 -11.17 2.15
CA TYR A 101 -7.15 -9.90 2.68
C TYR A 101 -8.10 -9.26 1.67
N TYR A 102 -9.10 -8.55 2.17
CA TYR A 102 -10.11 -7.85 1.37
C TYR A 102 -10.51 -6.52 2.04
N LEU A 103 -11.11 -5.63 1.25
CA LEU A 103 -11.71 -4.38 1.74
C LEU A 103 -13.19 -4.64 2.04
N GLU A 104 -13.63 -4.17 3.21
CA GLU A 104 -15.02 -4.11 3.68
C GLU A 104 -15.44 -2.66 3.87
#